data_AF-A0A8T6ZUW9-F1
#
_entry.id   AF-A0A8T6ZUW9-F1
#
_cell.length_a   1.000
_cell.length_b   1.000
_cell.length_c   1.000
_cell.angle_alpha   90.00
_cell.angle_beta   90.00
_cell.angle_gamma   90.00
#
_symmetry.space_group_name_H-M   'P 1'
#
loop_
_entity.id
_entity.type
_entity.pdbx_description
1 polymer ?
#
loop_
_entity_poly.entity_id
_entity_poly.type
_entity_poly.pdbx_seq_one_letter_code
_entity_poly.pdbx_strand_id
1 'polypeptide(L)'
;MSRRVWGWSISVVAVSILAVGSALFWIVASESGTRWAFTRAVPLLPAQLSIGDVSGTLLDGIEFKTTRWTDEQLNVHVDWLATEFALLPILRRELNIGGIDIQGVEILLAEQPPTDDAGEPVSLDLPLAVTVDNATITNIEIDSSDAQLVIDRIEVAGRLAGSDLHIRRLTVQSELGDLTATAAGGLAHPYAANADATWALRLPEQAPMSGSLRLRGNAARYNVAHELREPYVILTEGQLALVNGGFAFDLTNNWSSIEVAAGDERNVQLKDGNLRVTGNPLDFSYEARSNLLTEGLPPLVVTSVGSRATESINIQA
;
A
#
# COMPACT_ATOMS: atom_id res chain seq x y z
N MET A 1 -65.41 -15.76 10.61
CA MET A 1 -64.31 -16.68 10.22
C MET A 1 -62.97 -15.98 9.88
N SER A 2 -62.90 -14.64 9.79
CA SER A 2 -61.69 -13.89 9.36
C SER A 2 -60.55 -13.75 10.38
N ARG A 3 -60.81 -13.85 11.70
CA ARG A 3 -59.77 -13.71 12.75
C ARG A 3 -58.84 -14.93 12.87
N ARG A 4 -59.32 -16.14 12.52
CA ARG A 4 -58.52 -17.38 12.55
C ARG A 4 -57.59 -17.50 11.34
N VAL A 5 -58.02 -17.01 10.17
CA VAL A 5 -57.21 -17.01 8.94
C VAL A 5 -56.08 -15.97 9.02
N TRP A 6 -56.35 -14.79 9.58
CA TRP A 6 -55.32 -13.76 9.81
C TRP A 6 -54.25 -14.23 10.82
N GLY A 7 -54.66 -14.85 11.93
CA GLY A 7 -53.71 -15.44 12.89
C GLY A 7 -52.81 -16.52 12.28
N TRP A 8 -53.34 -17.31 11.34
CA TRP A 8 -52.57 -18.28 10.58
C TRP A 8 -51.58 -17.64 9.59
N SER A 9 -51.98 -16.58 8.87
CA SER A 9 -51.08 -15.87 7.97
C SER A 9 -49.91 -15.20 8.70
N ILE A 10 -50.16 -14.58 9.87
CA ILE A 10 -49.10 -14.00 10.72
C ILE A 10 -48.18 -15.09 11.26
N SER A 11 -48.74 -16.24 11.67
CA SER A 11 -47.95 -17.36 12.18
C SER A 11 -47.10 -17.99 11.08
N VAL A 12 -47.62 -18.13 9.86
CA VAL A 12 -46.86 -18.65 8.70
C VAL A 12 -45.73 -17.69 8.32
N VAL A 13 -45.98 -16.38 8.30
CA VAL A 13 -44.92 -15.39 8.04
C VAL A 13 -43.87 -15.39 9.14
N ALA A 14 -44.26 -15.44 10.41
CA ALA A 14 -43.33 -15.49 11.54
C ALA A 14 -42.49 -16.79 11.53
N VAL A 15 -43.12 -17.94 11.27
CA VAL A 15 -42.42 -19.23 11.14
C VAL A 15 -41.49 -19.25 9.93
N SER A 16 -41.89 -18.66 8.80
CA SER A 16 -41.02 -18.52 7.63
C SER A 16 -39.82 -17.62 7.91
N ILE A 17 -40.01 -16.49 8.59
CA ILE A 17 -38.91 -15.59 9.00
C ILE A 17 -37.97 -16.30 9.97
N LEU A 18 -38.50 -17.05 10.95
CA LEU A 18 -37.70 -17.83 11.88
C LEU A 18 -36.97 -18.98 11.19
N ALA A 19 -37.58 -19.66 10.23
CA ALA A 19 -36.96 -20.72 9.46
C ALA A 19 -35.81 -20.19 8.58
N VAL A 20 -36.03 -19.05 7.91
CA VAL A 20 -35.00 -18.36 7.12
C VAL A 20 -33.89 -17.86 8.05
N GLY A 21 -34.23 -17.24 9.18
CA GLY A 21 -33.25 -16.80 10.17
C GLY A 21 -32.43 -17.95 10.76
N SER A 22 -33.05 -19.10 11.02
CA SER A 22 -32.36 -20.30 11.52
C SER A 22 -31.48 -20.95 10.46
N ALA A 23 -31.91 -20.97 9.19
CA ALA A 23 -31.11 -21.46 8.08
C ALA A 23 -29.90 -20.56 7.82
N LEU A 24 -30.08 -19.23 7.87
CA LEU A 24 -29.00 -18.25 7.77
C LEU A 24 -28.04 -18.37 8.96
N PHE A 25 -28.57 -18.49 10.18
CA PHE A 25 -27.77 -18.73 11.38
C PHE A 25 -26.98 -20.04 11.25
N TRP A 26 -27.58 -21.12 10.76
CA TRP A 26 -26.89 -22.40 10.54
C TRP A 26 -25.79 -22.29 9.47
N ILE A 27 -26.01 -21.54 8.38
CA ILE A 27 -24.99 -21.30 7.34
C ILE A 27 -23.78 -20.59 7.94
N VAL A 28 -24.01 -19.60 8.78
CA VAL A 28 -22.95 -18.74 9.33
C VAL A 28 -22.27 -19.38 10.54
N ALA A 29 -23.02 -20.10 11.37
CA ALA A 29 -22.55 -20.67 12.64
C ALA A 29 -21.98 -22.09 12.54
N SER A 30 -22.25 -22.81 11.45
CA SER A 30 -21.80 -24.21 11.30
C SER A 30 -20.81 -24.36 10.16
N GLU A 31 -19.81 -25.21 10.37
CA GLU A 31 -18.80 -25.54 9.37
C GLU A 31 -19.42 -26.17 8.12
N SER A 32 -20.41 -27.06 8.30
CA SER A 32 -21.18 -27.64 7.20
C SER A 32 -21.97 -26.60 6.40
N GLY A 33 -22.51 -25.59 7.08
CA GLY A 33 -23.26 -24.51 6.47
C GLY A 33 -22.36 -23.55 5.69
N THR A 34 -21.20 -23.21 6.25
CA THR A 34 -20.18 -22.38 5.61
C THR A 34 -19.60 -23.10 4.38
N ARG A 35 -19.23 -24.37 4.50
CA ARG A 35 -18.77 -25.20 3.37
C ARG A 35 -19.80 -25.29 2.25
N TRP A 36 -21.08 -25.47 2.60
CA TRP A 36 -22.18 -25.48 1.63
C TRP A 36 -22.31 -24.13 0.90
N ALA A 37 -22.19 -23.01 1.63
CA ALA A 37 -22.24 -21.67 1.04
C ALA A 37 -21.06 -21.44 0.08
N PHE A 38 -19.84 -21.82 0.45
CA PHE A 38 -18.68 -21.74 -0.44
C PHE A 38 -18.83 -22.61 -1.69
N THR A 39 -19.34 -23.84 -1.55
CA THR A 39 -19.60 -24.72 -2.71
C THR A 39 -20.60 -24.09 -3.70
N ARG A 40 -21.52 -23.24 -3.21
CA ARG A 40 -22.46 -22.47 -4.04
C ARG A 40 -21.88 -21.17 -4.57
N ALA A 41 -20.92 -20.57 -3.88
CA ALA A 41 -20.28 -19.31 -4.26
C ALA A 41 -19.14 -19.50 -5.26
N VAL A 42 -18.35 -20.58 -5.15
CA VAL A 42 -17.21 -20.88 -6.05
C VAL A 42 -17.58 -20.80 -7.55
N PRO A 43 -18.73 -21.34 -8.02
CA PRO A 43 -19.12 -21.21 -9.42
C PRO A 43 -19.48 -19.78 -9.88
N LEU A 44 -19.65 -18.83 -8.94
CA LEU A 44 -19.93 -17.42 -9.22
C LEU A 44 -18.66 -16.56 -9.21
N LEU A 45 -17.53 -17.11 -8.75
CA LEU A 45 -16.24 -16.42 -8.75
C LEU A 45 -15.62 -16.45 -10.15
N PRO A 46 -14.73 -15.49 -10.48
CA PRO A 46 -14.00 -15.49 -11.74
C PRO A 46 -13.24 -16.82 -11.91
N ALA A 47 -13.20 -17.36 -13.14
CA ALA A 47 -12.56 -18.65 -13.42
C ALA A 47 -11.05 -18.68 -13.11
N GLN A 48 -10.44 -17.51 -12.93
CA GLN A 48 -9.05 -17.28 -12.55
C GLN A 48 -8.74 -17.65 -11.08
N LEU A 49 -9.76 -17.72 -10.22
CA LEU A 49 -9.60 -17.98 -8.79
C LEU A 49 -9.90 -19.44 -8.45
N SER A 50 -8.87 -20.15 -8.00
CA SER A 50 -8.95 -21.51 -7.47
C SER A 50 -8.79 -21.47 -5.95
N ILE A 51 -9.82 -21.89 -5.23
CA ILE A 51 -9.82 -22.00 -3.76
C ILE A 51 -9.74 -23.48 -3.41
N GLY A 52 -8.77 -23.85 -2.56
CA GLY A 52 -8.63 -25.20 -2.03
C GLY A 52 -9.65 -25.50 -0.92
N ASP A 53 -9.21 -26.27 0.08
CA ASP A 53 -10.08 -26.69 1.18
C ASP A 53 -10.44 -25.51 2.09
N VAL A 54 -11.73 -25.43 2.44
CA VAL A 54 -12.30 -24.44 3.36
C VAL A 54 -12.71 -25.11 4.66
N SER A 55 -12.21 -24.59 5.78
CA SER A 55 -12.54 -25.01 7.14
C SER A 55 -12.93 -23.83 8.02
N GLY A 56 -13.63 -24.11 9.12
CA GLY A 56 -14.12 -23.08 10.05
C GLY A 56 -15.55 -22.62 9.79
N THR A 57 -15.95 -21.55 10.47
CA THR A 57 -17.32 -21.01 10.44
C THR A 57 -17.26 -19.52 10.12
N LEU A 58 -18.25 -18.99 9.40
CA LEU A 58 -18.32 -17.54 9.17
C LEU A 58 -18.44 -16.74 10.48
N LEU A 59 -18.96 -17.34 11.57
CA LEU A 59 -19.08 -16.70 12.89
C LEU A 59 -17.75 -16.54 13.64
N ASP A 60 -16.91 -17.57 13.65
CA ASP A 60 -15.68 -17.60 14.46
C ASP A 60 -14.45 -17.28 13.60
N GLY A 61 -14.45 -17.77 12.36
CA GLY A 61 -13.39 -17.52 11.40
C GLY A 61 -13.29 -18.62 10.35
N ILE A 62 -12.82 -18.24 9.16
CA ILE A 62 -12.64 -19.14 8.02
C ILE A 62 -11.16 -19.29 7.73
N GLU A 63 -10.74 -20.53 7.57
CA GLU A 63 -9.42 -20.93 7.13
C GLU A 63 -9.51 -21.51 5.72
N PHE A 64 -8.64 -21.03 4.85
CA PHE A 64 -8.49 -21.48 3.47
C PHE A 64 -7.08 -22.04 3.32
N LYS A 65 -7.00 -23.27 2.81
CA LYS A 65 -5.73 -23.89 2.44
C LYS A 65 -5.56 -23.78 0.93
N THR A 66 -4.40 -23.27 0.52
CA THR A 66 -3.99 -23.21 -0.89
C THR A 66 -5.00 -22.43 -1.74
N THR A 67 -4.84 -21.11 -1.80
CA THR A 67 -5.56 -20.27 -2.75
C THR A 67 -4.63 -19.94 -3.93
N ARG A 68 -5.14 -19.98 -5.15
CA ARG A 68 -4.39 -19.62 -6.35
C ARG A 68 -5.22 -18.71 -7.22
N TRP A 69 -4.64 -17.58 -7.59
CA TRP A 69 -5.13 -16.72 -8.64
C TRP A 69 -4.21 -16.87 -9.85
N THR A 70 -4.77 -17.24 -11.00
CA THR A 70 -4.02 -17.36 -12.25
C THR A 70 -4.69 -16.50 -13.31
N ASP A 71 -3.97 -15.46 -13.72
CA ASP A 71 -4.34 -14.59 -14.83
C ASP A 71 -3.19 -14.54 -15.87
N GLU A 72 -3.44 -13.99 -17.05
CA GLU A 72 -2.42 -13.87 -18.11
C GLU A 72 -1.20 -13.04 -17.68
N GLN A 73 -1.36 -12.15 -16.70
CA GLN A 73 -0.34 -11.19 -16.26
C GLN A 73 0.20 -11.44 -14.85
N LEU A 74 -0.54 -12.17 -14.01
CA LEU A 74 -0.27 -12.27 -12.58
C LEU A 74 -0.68 -13.64 -12.06
N ASN A 75 0.29 -14.38 -11.50
CA ASN A 75 0.00 -15.58 -10.73
C ASN A 75 0.26 -15.30 -9.25
N VAL A 76 -0.76 -15.43 -8.43
CA VAL A 76 -0.65 -15.30 -6.97
C VAL A 76 -0.97 -16.65 -6.34
N HIS A 77 -0.03 -17.16 -5.56
CA HIS A 77 -0.24 -18.33 -4.73
C HIS A 77 -0.25 -17.92 -3.26
N VAL A 78 -1.18 -18.46 -2.49
CA VAL A 78 -1.28 -18.26 -1.05
C VAL A 78 -1.40 -19.63 -0.39
N ASP A 79 -0.44 -19.99 0.45
CA ASP A 79 -0.43 -21.28 1.14
C ASP A 79 -1.56 -21.38 2.15
N TRP A 80 -1.75 -20.31 2.94
CA TRP A 80 -2.66 -20.32 4.05
C TRP A 80 -3.27 -18.94 4.31
N LEU A 81 -4.58 -18.91 4.52
CA LEU A 81 -5.31 -17.69 4.83
C LEU A 81 -6.35 -17.99 5.92
N ALA A 82 -6.25 -17.31 7.05
CA ALA A 82 -7.25 -17.32 8.10
C ALA A 82 -7.87 -15.94 8.28
N THR A 83 -9.16 -15.93 8.59
CA THR A 83 -9.94 -14.71 8.75
C THR A 83 -10.85 -14.84 9.94
N GLU A 84 -10.91 -13.83 10.79
CA GLU A 84 -11.79 -13.74 11.94
C GLU A 84 -12.76 -12.58 11.74
N PHE A 85 -14.04 -12.89 11.59
CA PHE A 85 -15.08 -11.91 11.31
C PHE A 85 -15.95 -11.65 12.55
N ALA A 86 -16.14 -10.39 12.91
CA ALA A 86 -17.21 -10.02 13.82
C ALA A 86 -18.45 -9.65 12.98
N LEU A 87 -19.41 -10.57 12.86
CA LEU A 87 -20.59 -10.39 12.00
C LEU A 87 -21.75 -9.62 12.66
N LEU A 88 -21.75 -9.49 13.99
CA LEU A 88 -22.79 -8.75 14.74
C LEU A 88 -23.01 -7.29 14.28
N PRO A 89 -21.96 -6.51 13.92
CA PRO A 89 -22.10 -5.14 13.45
C PRO A 89 -22.65 -4.99 12.01
N ILE A 90 -22.77 -6.07 11.22
CA ILE A 90 -23.23 -5.97 9.82
C ILE A 90 -24.64 -5.38 9.71
N LEU A 91 -25.50 -5.63 10.71
CA LEU A 91 -26.84 -5.03 10.77
C LEU A 91 -26.81 -3.50 10.86
N ARG A 92 -25.67 -2.92 11.24
CA ARG A 92 -25.40 -1.46 11.29
C ARG A 92 -24.63 -0.95 10.06
N ARG A 93 -24.50 -1.78 9.00
CA ARG A 93 -23.70 -1.51 7.79
C ARG A 93 -22.20 -1.40 8.06
N GLU A 94 -21.71 -2.08 9.09
CA GLU A 94 -20.30 -2.14 9.43
C GLU A 94 -19.82 -3.59 9.37
N LEU A 95 -18.77 -3.85 8.61
CA LEU A 95 -18.06 -5.11 8.60
C LEU A 95 -16.77 -4.94 9.40
N ASN A 96 -16.69 -5.60 10.55
CA ASN A 96 -15.49 -5.60 11.37
C ASN A 96 -14.77 -6.93 11.20
N ILE A 97 -13.52 -6.83 10.75
CA ILE A 97 -12.61 -7.96 10.58
C ILE A 97 -11.60 -7.85 11.72
N GLY A 98 -11.71 -8.76 12.69
CA GLY A 98 -10.86 -8.76 13.87
C GLY A 98 -9.42 -9.15 13.51
N GLY A 99 -9.29 -10.17 12.67
CA GLY A 99 -8.02 -10.75 12.25
C GLY A 99 -8.06 -11.19 10.79
N ILE A 100 -7.02 -10.87 10.03
CA ILE A 100 -6.67 -11.55 8.78
C ILE A 100 -5.24 -12.02 8.96
N ASP A 101 -4.96 -13.30 8.76
CA ASP A 101 -3.60 -13.83 8.75
C ASP A 101 -3.38 -14.59 7.45
N ILE A 102 -2.35 -14.19 6.71
CA ILE A 102 -2.00 -14.74 5.40
C ILE A 102 -0.53 -15.17 5.47
N GLN A 103 -0.24 -16.39 5.05
CA GLN A 103 1.10 -16.95 5.11
C GLN A 103 1.46 -17.59 3.76
N GLY A 104 2.74 -17.44 3.36
CA GLY A 104 3.29 -18.05 2.15
C GLY A 104 2.64 -17.48 0.89
N VAL A 105 2.92 -16.21 0.59
CA VAL A 105 2.39 -15.53 -0.59
C VAL A 105 3.46 -15.48 -1.66
N GLU A 106 3.26 -16.19 -2.76
CA GLU A 106 4.15 -16.14 -3.92
C GLU A 106 3.48 -15.36 -5.05
N ILE A 107 4.15 -14.32 -5.56
CA ILE A 107 3.65 -13.48 -6.65
C ILE A 107 4.62 -13.58 -7.82
N LEU A 108 4.15 -14.14 -8.93
CA LEU A 108 4.89 -14.23 -10.19
C LEU A 108 4.30 -13.23 -11.18
N LEU A 109 5.09 -12.21 -11.52
CA LEU A 109 4.70 -11.20 -12.52
C LEU A 109 5.14 -11.65 -13.92
N ALA A 110 4.21 -11.63 -14.88
CA ALA A 110 4.55 -11.90 -16.28
C ALA A 110 5.26 -10.69 -16.92
N GLU A 111 6.21 -10.98 -17.81
CA GLU A 111 7.01 -9.99 -18.52
C GLU A 111 6.16 -9.20 -19.52
N GLN A 112 5.75 -7.98 -19.15
CA GLN A 112 5.19 -7.02 -20.10
C GLN A 112 5.83 -5.63 -19.90
N PRO A 113 6.07 -4.88 -21.00
CA PRO A 113 6.55 -3.53 -20.91
C PRO A 113 5.55 -2.68 -20.10
N PRO A 114 6.02 -1.70 -19.31
CA PRO A 114 5.15 -0.83 -18.56
C PRO A 114 4.18 -0.15 -19.53
N THR A 115 2.89 -0.45 -19.41
CA THR A 115 1.86 0.31 -20.12
C THR A 115 1.82 1.70 -19.51
N ASP A 116 2.10 2.73 -20.30
CA ASP A 116 2.15 4.16 -19.90
C ASP A 116 0.79 4.71 -19.39
N ASP A 117 -0.28 3.91 -19.41
CA ASP A 117 -1.57 4.27 -18.84
C ASP A 117 -1.56 4.04 -17.33
N ALA A 118 -0.91 4.96 -16.60
CA ALA A 118 -1.26 5.22 -15.21
C ALA A 118 -2.70 5.77 -15.18
N GLY A 119 -3.68 4.87 -15.28
CA GLY A 119 -5.10 5.19 -15.18
C GLY A 119 -5.40 5.95 -13.90
N GLU A 120 -6.48 6.73 -13.90
CA GLU A 120 -6.92 7.43 -12.69
C GLU A 120 -6.99 6.46 -11.49
N PRO A 121 -6.58 6.90 -10.28
CA PRO A 121 -6.67 6.07 -9.09
C PRO A 121 -8.06 5.46 -8.98
N VAL A 122 -8.15 4.14 -8.77
CA VAL A 122 -9.43 3.42 -8.71
C VAL A 122 -10.32 4.08 -7.66
N SER A 123 -11.39 4.71 -8.12
CA SER A 123 -12.41 5.28 -7.23
C SER A 123 -13.23 4.11 -6.66
N LEU A 124 -12.93 3.75 -5.41
CA LEU A 124 -13.65 2.70 -4.69
C LEU A 124 -14.64 3.34 -3.72
N ASP A 125 -15.93 3.15 -3.96
CA ASP A 125 -17.01 3.53 -3.03
C ASP A 125 -17.64 2.25 -2.47
N LEU A 126 -17.36 1.95 -1.19
CA LEU A 126 -17.90 0.75 -0.56
C LEU A 126 -19.29 1.04 0.05
N PRO A 127 -20.32 0.21 -0.25
CA PRO A 127 -21.66 0.39 0.31
C PRO A 127 -21.75 0.09 1.83
N LEU A 128 -20.68 -0.47 2.39
CA LEU A 128 -20.53 -0.87 3.79
C LEU A 128 -19.21 -0.33 4.32
N ALA A 129 -19.17 0.12 5.57
CA ALA A 129 -17.91 0.50 6.19
C ALA A 129 -17.14 -0.76 6.61
N VAL A 130 -15.88 -0.89 6.22
CA VAL A 130 -15.01 -2.03 6.55
C VAL A 130 -13.96 -1.57 7.53
N THR A 131 -13.87 -2.23 8.68
CA THR A 131 -12.80 -2.01 9.67
C THR A 131 -11.97 -3.26 9.77
N VAL A 132 -10.65 -3.11 9.67
CA VAL A 132 -9.68 -4.19 9.89
C VAL A 132 -8.90 -3.82 11.14
N ASP A 133 -9.03 -4.64 12.18
CA ASP A 133 -8.34 -4.42 13.45
C ASP A 133 -6.89 -4.89 13.38
N ASN A 134 -6.67 -6.07 12.80
CA ASN A 134 -5.34 -6.60 12.51
C ASN A 134 -5.37 -7.44 11.23
N ALA A 135 -4.58 -7.07 10.21
CA ALA A 135 -4.26 -7.93 9.08
C ALA A 135 -2.75 -8.14 9.05
N THR A 136 -2.32 -9.40 8.99
CA THR A 136 -0.92 -9.82 8.93
C THR A 136 -0.73 -10.67 7.69
N ILE A 137 0.33 -10.39 6.94
CA ILE A 137 0.78 -11.19 5.81
C ILE A 137 2.24 -11.53 6.08
N THR A 138 2.64 -12.79 6.00
CA THR A 138 4.03 -13.23 6.24
C THR A 138 4.55 -14.09 5.11
N ASN A 139 5.88 -14.09 4.95
CA ASN A 139 6.60 -14.84 3.91
C ASN A 139 6.05 -14.52 2.52
N ILE A 140 6.22 -13.27 2.09
CA ILE A 140 5.80 -12.82 0.77
C ILE A 140 7.04 -12.83 -0.14
N GLU A 141 6.93 -13.53 -1.26
CA GLU A 141 7.96 -13.64 -2.26
C GLU A 141 7.42 -13.06 -3.57
N ILE A 142 8.11 -12.05 -4.09
CA ILE A 142 7.74 -11.40 -5.34
C ILE A 142 8.85 -11.68 -6.34
N ASP A 143 8.52 -12.49 -7.34
CA ASP A 143 9.42 -12.87 -8.41
C ASP A 143 9.09 -12.09 -9.67
N SER A 144 10.09 -11.36 -10.16
CA SER A 144 10.11 -10.74 -11.48
C SER A 144 11.26 -11.31 -12.31
N SER A 145 11.28 -11.06 -13.61
CA SER A 145 12.34 -11.57 -14.49
C SER A 145 13.74 -11.05 -14.14
N ASP A 146 13.84 -9.86 -13.53
CA ASP A 146 15.11 -9.20 -13.23
C ASP A 146 15.55 -9.29 -11.77
N ALA A 147 14.61 -9.52 -10.85
CA ALA A 147 14.87 -9.53 -9.41
C ALA A 147 13.82 -10.31 -8.61
N GLN A 148 14.27 -10.84 -7.47
CA GLN A 148 13.43 -11.43 -6.43
C GLN A 148 13.40 -10.47 -5.25
N LEU A 149 12.21 -10.22 -4.71
CA LEU A 149 12.00 -9.40 -3.52
C LEU A 149 11.30 -10.22 -2.44
N VAL A 150 11.95 -10.37 -1.29
CA VAL A 150 11.38 -11.07 -0.13
C VAL A 150 10.90 -10.05 0.90
N ILE A 151 9.62 -10.13 1.27
CA ILE A 151 9.02 -9.35 2.35
C ILE A 151 8.60 -10.32 3.47
N ASP A 152 9.27 -10.21 4.62
CA ASP A 152 9.06 -11.09 5.76
C ASP A 152 7.65 -10.92 6.35
N ARG A 153 7.20 -9.67 6.47
CA ARG A 153 5.93 -9.35 7.11
C ARG A 153 5.34 -8.01 6.66
N ILE A 154 4.02 -8.01 6.44
CA ILE A 154 3.19 -6.81 6.33
C ILE A 154 2.10 -6.86 7.39
N GLU A 155 1.98 -5.80 8.21
CA GLU A 155 0.89 -5.62 9.16
C GLU A 155 0.08 -4.37 8.80
N VAL A 156 -1.25 -4.51 8.73
CA VAL A 156 -2.17 -3.44 8.39
C VAL A 156 -3.31 -3.37 9.39
N ALA A 157 -3.62 -2.17 9.86
CA ALA A 157 -4.83 -1.89 10.63
C ALA A 157 -5.46 -0.61 10.11
N GLY A 158 -6.76 -0.62 9.85
CA GLY A 158 -7.41 0.52 9.22
C GLY A 158 -8.93 0.43 9.16
N ARG A 159 -9.51 1.41 8.47
CA ARG A 159 -10.94 1.49 8.18
C ARG A 159 -11.14 2.18 6.84
N LEU A 160 -12.09 1.67 6.07
CA LEU A 160 -12.60 2.31 4.86
C LEU A 160 -14.11 2.47 5.00
N ALA A 161 -14.62 3.69 4.88
CA ALA A 161 -16.05 3.97 4.93
C ALA A 161 -16.45 4.90 3.77
N GLY A 162 -17.25 4.40 2.83
CA GLY A 162 -17.48 5.09 1.56
C GLY A 162 -16.16 5.22 0.81
N SER A 163 -15.66 6.46 0.69
CA SER A 163 -14.33 6.78 0.14
C SER A 163 -13.29 7.19 1.18
N ASP A 164 -13.65 7.32 2.46
CA ASP A 164 -12.73 7.74 3.51
C ASP A 164 -11.89 6.55 4.00
N LEU A 165 -10.59 6.57 3.70
CA LEU A 165 -9.60 5.58 4.10
C LEU A 165 -8.77 6.11 5.27
N HIS A 166 -8.73 5.34 6.35
CA HIS A 166 -7.90 5.61 7.53
C HIS A 166 -7.03 4.38 7.82
N ILE A 167 -5.73 4.49 7.55
CA ILE A 167 -4.70 3.52 7.90
C ILE A 167 -4.13 3.93 9.26
N ARG A 168 -4.53 3.21 10.31
CA ARG A 168 -4.02 3.42 11.68
C ARG A 168 -2.61 2.88 11.85
N ARG A 169 -2.27 1.82 11.11
CA ARG A 169 -0.94 1.21 11.10
C ARG A 169 -0.71 0.51 9.77
N LEU A 170 0.42 0.78 9.18
CA LEU A 170 1.04 -0.04 8.14
C LEU A 170 2.46 -0.31 8.62
N THR A 171 2.87 -1.56 8.64
CA THR A 171 4.25 -1.97 8.91
C THR A 171 4.67 -2.96 7.85
N VAL A 172 5.83 -2.74 7.26
CA VAL A 172 6.45 -3.65 6.29
C VAL A 172 7.85 -3.94 6.79
N GLN A 173 8.21 -5.21 6.81
CA GLN A 173 9.53 -5.70 7.20
C GLN A 173 10.03 -6.58 6.06
N SER A 174 11.22 -6.27 5.57
CA SER A 174 11.90 -7.02 4.53
C SER A 174 13.42 -7.04 4.73
N GLU A 175 14.07 -7.89 3.95
CA GLU A 175 15.54 -7.92 3.88
C GLU A 175 16.11 -6.55 3.49
N LEU A 176 15.46 -5.87 2.54
CA LEU A 176 15.88 -4.57 2.01
C LEU A 176 15.54 -3.42 2.96
N GLY A 177 14.64 -3.59 3.93
CA GLY A 177 14.28 -2.48 4.79
C GLY A 177 12.98 -2.63 5.59
N ASP A 178 12.74 -1.64 6.42
CA ASP A 178 11.56 -1.55 7.26
C ASP A 178 10.79 -0.26 6.95
N LEU A 179 9.46 -0.32 6.94
CA LEU A 179 8.58 0.83 6.75
C LEU A 179 7.49 0.80 7.81
N THR A 180 7.25 1.92 8.49
CA THR A 180 6.05 2.11 9.30
C THR A 180 5.34 3.37 8.86
N ALA A 181 4.03 3.29 8.61
CA ALA A 181 3.26 4.41 8.12
C ALA A 181 1.87 4.50 8.75
N THR A 182 1.33 5.72 8.77
CA THR A 182 -0.07 6.03 9.05
C THR A 182 -0.58 6.93 7.94
N ALA A 183 -1.84 6.77 7.56
CA ALA A 183 -2.44 7.58 6.51
C ALA A 183 -3.92 7.81 6.76
N ALA A 184 -4.42 8.97 6.31
CA ALA A 184 -5.84 9.26 6.25
C ALA A 184 -6.13 10.06 4.99
N GLY A 185 -7.19 9.71 4.27
CA GLY A 185 -7.50 10.34 3.00
C GLY A 185 -8.79 9.85 2.36
N GLY A 186 -9.13 10.45 1.23
CA GLY A 186 -10.26 10.08 0.39
C GLY A 186 -9.80 9.37 -0.88
N LEU A 187 -10.45 8.27 -1.23
CA LEU A 187 -10.27 7.53 -2.49
C LEU A 187 -11.08 8.13 -3.65
N ALA A 188 -11.84 9.19 -3.40
CA ALA A 188 -12.54 9.95 -4.43
C ALA A 188 -11.84 11.29 -4.68
N HIS A 189 -11.97 11.84 -5.89
CA HIS A 189 -11.50 13.19 -6.21
C HIS A 189 -12.01 14.19 -5.15
N PRO A 190 -11.14 15.07 -4.60
CA PRO A 190 -9.81 15.45 -5.11
C PRO A 190 -8.64 14.59 -4.60
N TYR A 191 -8.89 13.40 -4.07
CA TYR A 191 -7.89 12.52 -3.46
C TYR A 191 -7.15 13.22 -2.32
N ALA A 192 -7.87 13.67 -1.29
CA ALA A 192 -7.21 14.22 -0.12
C ALA A 192 -6.36 13.14 0.56
N ALA A 193 -5.12 13.43 0.94
CA ALA A 193 -4.27 12.47 1.64
C ALA A 193 -3.34 13.15 2.63
N ASN A 194 -3.24 12.56 3.81
CA ASN A 194 -2.29 12.88 4.85
C ASN A 194 -1.60 11.59 5.25
N ALA A 195 -0.27 11.53 5.14
CA ALA A 195 0.50 10.37 5.55
C ALA A 195 1.75 10.78 6.34
N ASP A 196 2.07 10.01 7.37
CA ASP A 196 3.38 10.05 8.03
C ASP A 196 3.99 8.67 7.91
N ALA A 197 5.24 8.60 7.48
CA ALA A 197 5.98 7.36 7.36
C ALA A 197 7.39 7.54 7.92
N THR A 198 7.93 6.46 8.49
CA THR A 198 9.34 6.30 8.79
C THR A 198 9.83 5.05 8.12
N TRP A 199 11.02 5.12 7.54
CA TRP A 199 11.56 4.06 6.71
C TRP A 199 13.05 3.88 6.99
N ALA A 200 13.53 2.66 6.80
CA ALA A 200 14.92 2.28 6.85
C ALA A 200 15.20 1.32 5.67
N LEU A 201 16.29 1.53 4.95
CA LEU A 201 16.68 0.80 3.76
C LEU A 201 18.11 0.28 3.92
N ARG A 202 18.31 -0.97 3.53
CA ARG A 202 19.52 -1.79 3.66
C ARG A 202 19.81 -2.41 2.30
N LEU A 203 20.30 -1.60 1.36
CA LEU A 203 20.67 -2.09 0.03
C LEU A 203 22.08 -2.72 0.06
N PRO A 204 22.31 -3.83 -0.68
CA PRO A 204 23.65 -4.37 -0.85
C PRO A 204 24.62 -3.31 -1.38
N GLU A 205 25.85 -3.30 -0.86
CA GLU A 205 26.94 -2.39 -1.29
C GLU A 205 26.66 -0.89 -1.12
N GLN A 206 25.61 -0.51 -0.37
CA GLN A 206 25.32 0.89 -0.04
C GLN A 206 25.26 1.09 1.47
N ALA A 207 25.49 2.33 1.92
CA ALA A 207 25.29 2.69 3.31
C ALA A 207 23.79 2.54 3.67
N PRO A 208 23.46 2.07 4.88
CA PRO A 208 22.07 2.03 5.32
C PRO A 208 21.50 3.44 5.32
N MET A 209 20.27 3.56 4.82
CA MET A 209 19.56 4.83 4.73
C MET A 209 18.35 4.77 5.63
N SER A 210 18.06 5.85 6.34
CA SER A 210 16.84 5.93 7.15
C SER A 210 16.28 7.33 7.12
N GLY A 211 14.97 7.45 7.28
CA GLY A 211 14.32 8.74 7.18
C GLY A 211 12.86 8.76 7.58
N SER A 212 12.27 9.94 7.44
CA SER A 212 10.86 10.18 7.68
C SER A 212 10.24 10.98 6.54
N LEU A 213 8.95 10.75 6.30
CA LEU A 213 8.16 11.41 5.27
C LEU A 213 6.86 11.90 5.91
N ARG A 214 6.49 13.12 5.58
CA ARG A 214 5.18 13.70 5.82
C ARG A 214 4.61 14.22 4.51
N LEU A 215 3.43 13.74 4.17
CA LEU A 215 2.65 14.15 3.02
C LEU A 215 1.33 14.76 3.49
N ARG A 216 0.93 15.91 2.96
CA ARG A 216 -0.35 16.57 3.30
C ARG A 216 -0.94 17.26 2.08
N GLY A 217 -2.22 17.09 1.79
CA GLY A 217 -2.91 17.86 0.74
C GLY A 217 -3.86 17.02 -0.08
N ASN A 218 -3.88 17.26 -1.40
CA ASN A 218 -4.72 16.53 -2.35
C ASN A 218 -4.04 16.44 -3.74
N ALA A 219 -4.67 15.78 -4.71
CA ALA A 219 -4.08 15.54 -6.04
C ALA A 219 -3.63 16.83 -6.77
N ALA A 220 -4.24 17.98 -6.51
CA ALA A 220 -3.79 19.23 -7.13
C ALA A 220 -2.50 19.78 -6.48
N ARG A 221 -2.29 19.51 -5.19
CA ARG A 221 -1.10 19.92 -4.43
C ARG A 221 -0.97 19.12 -3.13
N TYR A 222 0.03 18.25 -3.07
CA TYR A 222 0.53 17.68 -1.84
C TYR A 222 1.79 18.41 -1.39
N ASN A 223 1.80 18.90 -0.17
CA ASN A 223 3.02 19.35 0.49
C ASN A 223 3.79 18.13 1.00
N VAL A 224 5.06 18.06 0.64
CA VAL A 224 6.01 17.04 1.07
C VAL A 224 7.01 17.67 2.01
N ALA A 225 7.23 17.01 3.15
CA ALA A 225 8.38 17.22 4.00
C ALA A 225 9.01 15.86 4.27
N HIS A 226 10.26 15.68 3.86
CA HIS A 226 11.02 14.46 4.02
C HIS A 226 12.37 14.78 4.64
N GLU A 227 12.82 13.89 5.51
CA GLU A 227 14.12 13.98 6.18
C GLU A 227 14.83 12.65 5.99
N LEU A 228 15.93 12.66 5.24
CA LEU A 228 16.96 11.62 5.34
C LEU A 228 17.74 11.88 6.62
N ARG A 229 17.97 10.85 7.43
CA ARG A 229 18.70 10.92 8.71
C ARG A 229 20.03 10.20 8.64
N GLU A 230 20.06 9.09 7.90
CA GLU A 230 21.27 8.31 7.64
C GLU A 230 21.39 8.05 6.13
N PRO A 231 22.62 7.98 5.59
CA PRO A 231 23.89 8.25 6.28
C PRO A 231 24.14 9.75 6.51
N TYR A 232 23.35 10.62 5.85
CA TYR A 232 23.46 12.08 5.94
C TYR A 232 22.11 12.70 6.23
N VAL A 233 22.13 13.87 6.88
CA VAL A 233 20.92 14.65 7.11
C VAL A 233 20.59 15.50 5.88
N ILE A 234 19.50 15.14 5.18
CA ILE A 234 18.98 15.89 4.03
C ILE A 234 17.52 16.21 4.30
N LEU A 235 17.19 17.50 4.26
CA LEU A 235 15.83 18.00 4.42
C LEU A 235 15.25 18.33 3.05
N THR A 236 14.21 17.61 2.66
CA THR A 236 13.50 17.76 1.40
C THR A 236 12.12 18.35 1.66
N GLU A 237 11.86 19.54 1.15
CA GLU A 237 10.55 20.20 1.26
C GLU A 237 10.06 20.63 -0.12
N GLY A 238 8.75 20.57 -0.33
CA GLY A 238 8.18 21.04 -1.59
C GLY A 238 6.78 20.58 -1.85
N GLN A 239 6.41 20.55 -3.14
CA GLN A 239 5.08 20.23 -3.60
C GLN A 239 5.11 19.15 -4.67
N LEU A 240 4.14 18.23 -4.60
CA LEU A 240 3.80 17.27 -5.64
C LEU A 240 2.39 17.58 -6.15
N ALA A 241 2.14 17.38 -7.43
CA ALA A 241 0.82 17.46 -8.03
C ALA A 241 0.64 16.29 -8.99
N LEU A 242 -0.57 15.73 -9.04
CA LEU A 242 -0.95 14.73 -10.03
C LEU A 242 -1.49 15.46 -11.27
N VAL A 243 -0.79 15.33 -12.40
CA VAL A 243 -1.11 15.99 -13.66
C VAL A 243 -1.10 14.94 -14.76
N ASN A 244 -2.24 14.75 -15.43
CA ASN A 244 -2.40 13.77 -16.52
C ASN A 244 -1.94 12.34 -16.15
N GLY A 245 -2.25 11.87 -14.94
CA GLY A 245 -1.85 10.54 -14.46
C GLY A 245 -0.40 10.43 -13.97
N GLY A 246 0.45 11.45 -14.20
CA GLY A 246 1.83 11.52 -13.72
C GLY A 246 2.04 12.49 -12.56
N PHE A 247 3.20 12.43 -11.93
CA PHE A 247 3.59 13.36 -10.86
C PHE A 247 4.41 14.52 -11.42
N ALA A 248 3.94 15.75 -11.17
CA ALA A 248 4.76 16.95 -11.25
C ALA A 248 5.28 17.29 -9.85
N PHE A 249 6.51 17.77 -9.77
CA PHE A 249 7.15 18.09 -8.50
C PHE A 249 7.96 19.38 -8.57
N ASP A 250 8.02 20.04 -7.43
CA ASP A 250 8.91 21.16 -7.12
C ASP A 250 9.44 20.93 -5.71
N LEU A 251 10.67 20.41 -5.62
CA LEU A 251 11.29 19.96 -4.39
C LEU A 251 12.60 20.70 -4.16
N THR A 252 12.84 21.10 -2.92
CA THR A 252 14.08 21.71 -2.46
C THR A 252 14.70 20.82 -1.41
N ASN A 253 15.95 20.41 -1.63
CA ASN A 253 16.72 19.57 -0.74
C ASN A 253 17.84 20.41 -0.14
N ASN A 254 18.01 20.35 1.17
CA ASN A 254 19.06 21.07 1.88
C ASN A 254 19.88 20.09 2.72
N TRP A 255 21.20 20.26 2.74
CA TRP A 255 22.11 19.46 3.57
C TRP A 255 23.16 20.33 4.23
N SER A 256 23.60 19.90 5.42
CA SER A 256 24.67 20.58 6.14
C SER A 256 26.05 20.04 5.77
N SER A 257 26.18 18.72 5.62
CA SER A 257 27.44 18.07 5.27
C SER A 257 27.16 16.70 4.64
N ILE A 258 27.69 16.49 3.44
CA ILE A 258 27.71 15.20 2.74
C ILE A 258 29.16 14.87 2.43
N GLU A 259 29.57 13.65 2.72
CA GLU A 259 30.89 13.14 2.36
C GLU A 259 30.77 12.30 1.08
N VAL A 260 31.56 12.66 0.08
CA VAL A 260 31.60 11.97 -1.20
C VAL A 260 33.02 11.47 -1.40
N ALA A 261 33.16 10.17 -1.67
CA ALA A 261 34.42 9.62 -2.13
C ALA A 261 34.69 10.18 -3.54
N ALA A 262 35.61 11.12 -3.66
CA ALA A 262 36.22 11.41 -4.95
C ALA A 262 37.28 10.35 -5.20
N GLY A 263 37.42 9.87 -6.44
CA GLY A 263 38.49 8.93 -6.80
C GLY A 263 39.87 9.39 -6.29
N ASP A 264 40.80 8.44 -6.15
CA ASP A 264 42.14 8.61 -5.53
C ASP A 264 42.15 8.75 -3.99
N GLU A 265 41.25 8.05 -3.27
CA GLU A 265 41.19 8.04 -1.79
C GLU A 265 40.97 9.43 -1.15
N ARG A 266 40.50 10.43 -1.91
CA ARG A 266 40.21 11.76 -1.38
C ARG A 266 38.75 11.90 -1.05
N ASN A 267 38.46 12.15 0.22
CA ASN A 267 37.12 12.52 0.65
C ASN A 267 36.88 14.00 0.35
N VAL A 268 35.78 14.26 -0.34
CA VAL A 268 35.29 15.61 -0.61
C VAL A 268 34.08 15.84 0.26
N GLN A 269 34.07 16.97 0.98
CA GLN A 269 32.93 17.37 1.78
C GLN A 269 32.12 18.44 1.05
N LEU A 270 30.84 18.16 0.85
CA LEU A 270 29.85 19.11 0.36
C LEU A 270 29.11 19.68 1.57
N LYS A 271 29.34 20.96 1.88
CA LYS A 271 28.71 21.67 3.00
C LYS A 271 27.74 22.75 2.56
N ASP A 272 26.75 22.99 3.42
CA ASP A 272 25.76 24.05 3.30
C ASP A 272 25.15 24.11 1.88
N GLY A 273 24.71 22.96 1.40
CA GLY A 273 24.25 22.81 0.03
C GLY A 273 22.74 22.79 -0.10
N ASN A 274 22.29 23.17 -1.30
CA ASN A 274 20.91 23.21 -1.71
C ASN A 274 20.78 22.59 -3.11
N LEU A 275 19.73 21.82 -3.32
CA LEU A 275 19.33 21.26 -4.61
C LEU A 275 17.83 21.48 -4.81
N ARG A 276 17.47 22.32 -5.78
CA ARG A 276 16.09 22.45 -6.26
C ARG A 276 15.89 21.58 -7.49
N VAL A 277 14.84 20.78 -7.49
CA VAL A 277 14.45 19.92 -8.62
C VAL A 277 13.01 20.25 -8.99
N THR A 278 12.75 20.49 -10.27
CA THR A 278 11.42 20.85 -10.77
C THR A 278 11.12 20.10 -12.06
N GLY A 279 9.90 19.58 -12.21
CA GLY A 279 9.48 18.87 -13.42
C GLY A 279 8.68 17.62 -13.09
N ASN A 280 8.97 16.52 -13.78
CA ASN A 280 8.37 15.20 -13.58
C ASN A 280 9.47 14.10 -13.66
N PRO A 281 9.18 12.83 -13.35
CA PRO A 281 10.19 11.77 -13.33
C PRO A 281 10.93 11.53 -14.67
N LEU A 282 10.30 11.85 -15.79
CA LEU A 282 10.86 11.68 -17.14
C LEU A 282 11.59 12.93 -17.64
N ASP A 283 11.05 14.12 -17.34
CA ASP A 283 11.60 15.41 -17.73
C ASP A 283 11.69 16.36 -16.52
N PHE A 284 12.91 16.68 -16.08
CA PHE A 284 13.14 17.57 -14.95
C PHE A 284 14.34 18.47 -15.17
N SER A 285 14.31 19.64 -14.53
CA SER A 285 15.49 20.49 -14.33
C SER A 285 15.94 20.43 -12.87
N TYR A 286 17.22 20.66 -12.66
CA TYR A 286 17.78 20.80 -11.33
C TYR A 286 18.79 21.94 -11.26
N GLU A 287 18.84 22.57 -10.09
CA GLU A 287 19.82 23.58 -9.75
C GLU A 287 20.41 23.22 -8.40
N ALA A 288 21.72 22.98 -8.37
CA ALA A 288 22.47 22.61 -7.19
C ALA A 288 23.51 23.68 -6.87
N ARG A 289 23.69 23.97 -5.59
CA ARG A 289 24.78 24.80 -5.07
C ARG A 289 25.30 24.21 -3.78
N SER A 290 26.62 24.10 -3.64
CA SER A 290 27.25 23.61 -2.41
C SER A 290 28.65 24.16 -2.24
N ASN A 291 29.11 24.27 -1.00
CA ASN A 291 30.52 24.52 -0.71
C ASN A 291 31.27 23.19 -0.74
N LEU A 292 32.29 23.11 -1.58
CA LEU A 292 33.19 21.98 -1.68
C LEU A 292 34.44 22.26 -0.84
N LEU A 293 34.68 21.37 0.12
CA LEU A 293 35.84 21.38 0.99
C LEU A 293 36.66 20.12 0.71
N THR A 294 37.92 20.33 0.34
CA THR A 294 38.89 19.26 0.12
C THR A 294 40.15 19.60 0.89
N GLU A 295 40.77 18.59 1.50
CA GLU A 295 42.01 18.79 2.24
C GLU A 295 43.10 19.41 1.36
N GLY A 296 43.76 20.45 1.89
CA GLY A 296 44.83 21.17 1.18
C GLY A 296 44.39 22.13 0.09
N LEU A 297 43.08 22.30 -0.16
CA LEU A 297 42.55 23.26 -1.13
C LEU A 297 41.66 24.32 -0.44
N PRO A 298 41.61 25.57 -0.94
CA PRO A 298 40.67 26.56 -0.45
C PRO A 298 39.21 26.12 -0.73
N PRO A 299 38.24 26.56 0.09
CA PRO A 299 36.83 26.27 -0.16
C PRO A 299 36.41 26.74 -1.55
N LEU A 300 35.78 25.87 -2.31
CA LEU A 300 35.23 26.18 -3.63
C LEU A 300 33.71 26.19 -3.56
N VAL A 301 33.06 27.11 -4.28
CA VAL A 301 31.61 27.05 -4.48
C VAL A 301 31.38 26.26 -5.77
N VAL A 302 30.64 25.16 -5.66
CA VAL A 302 30.21 24.37 -6.81
C VAL A 302 28.77 24.70 -7.10
N THR A 303 28.50 25.06 -8.35
CA THR A 303 27.15 25.21 -8.89
C THR A 303 26.97 24.22 -10.02
N SER A 304 25.83 23.55 -10.07
CA SER A 304 25.49 22.68 -11.19
C SER A 304 24.06 22.96 -11.58
N VAL A 305 23.84 23.18 -12.87
CA VAL A 305 22.50 23.28 -13.44
C VAL A 305 22.39 22.23 -14.52
N GLY A 306 21.28 21.52 -14.54
CA GLY A 306 21.04 20.56 -15.60
C GLY A 306 19.57 20.37 -15.89
N SER A 307 19.33 19.75 -17.04
CA SER A 307 18.01 19.28 -17.41
C SER A 307 18.11 17.90 -18.02
N ARG A 308 17.15 17.05 -17.66
CA ARG A 308 16.87 15.80 -18.33
C ARG A 308 15.65 16.02 -19.23
N ALA A 309 15.79 15.67 -20.50
CA ALA A 309 14.68 15.54 -21.42
C ALA A 309 14.75 14.14 -22.03
N THR A 310 13.88 13.23 -21.57
CA THR A 310 13.63 11.83 -21.99
C THR A 310 14.86 10.95 -22.36
N GLU A 311 15.69 11.36 -23.32
CA GLU A 311 16.88 10.68 -23.85
C GLU A 311 18.21 11.42 -23.64
N SER A 312 18.21 12.64 -23.08
CA SER A 312 19.44 13.43 -22.89
C SER A 312 19.51 14.11 -21.52
N ILE A 313 20.73 14.18 -20.95
CA ILE A 313 21.05 14.96 -19.75
C ILE A 313 22.04 16.05 -20.16
N ASN A 314 21.64 17.31 -20.05
CA ASN A 314 22.53 18.46 -20.25
C ASN A 314 23.00 18.97 -18.89
N ILE A 315 24.32 19.07 -18.70
CA ILE A 315 24.92 19.55 -17.45
C ILE A 315 25.78 20.78 -17.77
N GLN A 316 25.52 21.87 -17.08
CA GLN A 316 26.38 23.06 -17.01
C GLN A 316 26.92 23.12 -15.57
N ALA A 317 28.23 22.98 -15.44
CA ALA A 317 28.96 23.02 -14.17
C ALA A 317 29.96 24.16 -14.17
#